data_AF-I1W5A5-F1
#
_entry.id   AF-I1W5A5-F1
#
_cell.length_a   1.000
_cell.length_b   1.000
_cell.length_c   1.000
_cell.angle_alpha   90.00
_cell.angle_beta   90.00
_cell.angle_gamma   90.00
#
_symmetry.space_group_name_H-M   'P 1'
#
loop_
_entity.id
_entity.type
_entity.pdbx_description
1 polymer ?
#
loop_
_entity_poly.entity_id
_entity_poly.type
_entity_poly.pdbx_seq_one_letter_code
_entity_poly.pdbx_strand_id
1 'polypeptide(L)'
;MLISAGLKDYYPLQNRFNNNIRSAVYLLLCKMIRQPNFAVLEVSLNALNAVGNSSYLIKPNIAIVTGIGAAHMSTFKDILNIVEVKASIFDGLTPEGVAIINKDTLHSDILIERAKQNTSNVITYSTHDSSATICPKSIQYSKGYTVITIDFNGQKYTYRINSISDGMVENSLATFATLSHLDIPLERALENLSTFKPFEKVLNLKEVETPNYKVNLIDDTHNASLPAMINAIKAFNTQTKFFKGNKIIAIGQISDLGKHSKSLHLQLVDVLENSNADYILCMDDALKSVVIGVKSKNITWYSNRHLLEKDLLYLNKPDSLTLLKSSAGGTEFPKLAKELPEKLNKYNINNSNTSLFDGQSLNGRSYMIIDENYNVIESHNREHSGTIEGLGPIFNYLKAIDDNVSEDTIFIANWATNNKLYYEGKETTTYELMKAMLNSPMYTPSYELSKYLFENGPKRDEYINSKIEHLSLSNSVAINLTGRHTMRERQNFTVDDLFKILKAYKNTLFKFTNEIIIGRKYNSGIIKDKDKFIIFTSYPNLNEIKNKLNNK
;
A
#
# COMPACT_ATOMS: atom_id res chain seq x y z
N MET A 1 24.79 -11.16 3.45
CA MET A 1 24.98 -9.68 3.58
C MET A 1 25.83 -9.16 2.43
N LEU A 2 25.88 -7.83 2.17
CA LEU A 2 26.74 -7.26 1.12
C LEU A 2 28.23 -7.57 1.36
N ILE A 3 28.72 -7.42 2.59
CA ILE A 3 30.09 -7.78 2.99
C ILE A 3 30.40 -9.24 2.61
N SER A 4 29.49 -10.16 2.93
CA SER A 4 29.65 -11.58 2.59
C SER A 4 29.64 -11.85 1.08
N ALA A 5 28.95 -11.02 0.28
CA ALA A 5 29.05 -11.09 -1.18
C ALA A 5 30.43 -10.65 -1.66
N GLY A 6 30.98 -9.56 -1.10
CA GLY A 6 32.34 -9.12 -1.42
C GLY A 6 33.41 -10.17 -1.07
N LEU A 7 33.23 -10.83 0.07
CA LEU A 7 34.11 -11.89 0.56
C LEU A 7 33.82 -13.29 0.00
N LYS A 8 32.96 -13.45 -1.02
CA LYS A 8 32.49 -14.78 -1.46
C LYS A 8 33.62 -15.77 -1.77
N ASP A 9 34.75 -15.28 -2.29
CA ASP A 9 35.91 -16.08 -2.68
C ASP A 9 36.65 -16.69 -1.47
N TYR A 10 36.30 -16.25 -0.24
CA TYR A 10 36.85 -16.73 1.04
C TYR A 10 35.84 -17.51 1.89
N TYR A 11 34.64 -17.81 1.36
CA TYR A 11 33.60 -18.59 2.03
C TYR A 11 33.30 -18.15 3.48
N PRO A 12 32.91 -16.87 3.70
CA PRO A 12 32.78 -16.31 5.04
C PRO A 12 31.68 -17.01 5.84
N LEU A 13 31.93 -17.23 7.13
CA LEU A 13 30.87 -17.63 8.06
C LEU A 13 29.92 -16.44 8.25
N GLN A 14 28.61 -16.66 8.11
CA GLN A 14 27.61 -15.60 8.27
C GLN A 14 26.31 -16.10 8.90
N ASN A 15 25.49 -15.18 9.40
CA ASN A 15 24.14 -15.49 9.87
C ASN A 15 23.29 -16.11 8.75
N ARG A 16 22.31 -16.93 9.15
CA ARG A 16 21.22 -17.35 8.25
C ARG A 16 20.00 -16.50 8.54
N PHE A 17 19.50 -15.77 7.55
CA PHE A 17 18.35 -14.86 7.69
C PHE A 17 18.53 -13.92 8.90
N ASN A 18 17.49 -13.74 9.71
CA ASN A 18 17.45 -12.89 10.90
C ASN A 18 17.93 -13.58 12.18
N ASN A 19 18.75 -14.64 12.09
CA ASN A 19 19.34 -15.31 13.26
C ASN A 19 20.44 -14.45 13.89
N ASN A 20 20.06 -13.33 14.49
CA ASN A 20 20.93 -12.26 15.01
C ASN A 20 20.68 -11.97 16.51
N ILE A 21 19.85 -12.75 17.18
CA ILE A 21 19.63 -12.71 18.63
C ILE A 21 20.77 -13.42 19.39
N ARG A 22 20.86 -13.20 20.70
CA ARG A 22 21.98 -13.69 21.54
C ARG A 22 22.30 -15.17 21.34
N SER A 23 21.30 -16.04 21.44
CA SER A 23 21.49 -17.49 21.30
C SER A 23 22.01 -17.90 19.92
N ALA A 24 21.51 -17.24 18.87
CA ALA A 24 21.93 -17.48 17.49
C ALA A 24 23.37 -16.99 17.25
N VAL A 25 23.73 -15.83 17.81
CA VAL A 25 25.10 -15.31 17.78
C VAL A 25 26.06 -16.30 18.45
N TYR A 26 25.72 -16.81 19.63
CA TYR A 26 26.56 -17.79 20.33
C TYR A 26 26.72 -19.09 19.54
N LEU A 27 25.64 -19.59 18.94
CA LEU A 27 25.71 -20.75 18.05
C LEU A 27 26.61 -20.49 16.83
N LEU A 28 26.62 -19.26 16.30
CA LEU A 28 27.51 -18.87 15.21
C LEU A 28 28.96 -18.81 15.66
N LEU A 29 29.24 -18.30 16.87
CA LEU A 29 30.58 -18.33 17.47
C LEU A 29 31.10 -19.76 17.67
N CYS A 30 30.26 -20.71 18.07
CA CYS A 30 30.67 -22.12 18.15
C CYS A 30 31.13 -22.69 16.79
N LYS A 31 30.58 -22.18 15.67
CA LYS A 31 30.99 -22.62 14.32
C LYS A 31 32.36 -22.10 13.90
N MET A 32 32.94 -21.16 14.65
CA MET A 32 34.32 -20.68 14.44
C MET A 32 35.37 -21.79 14.63
N ILE A 33 35.01 -22.92 15.26
CA ILE A 33 35.87 -24.12 15.32
C ILE A 33 36.31 -24.61 13.93
N ARG A 34 35.55 -24.28 12.88
CA ARG A 34 35.91 -24.56 11.49
C ARG A 34 37.01 -23.66 10.93
N GLN A 35 37.51 -22.71 11.73
CA GLN A 35 38.55 -21.75 11.37
C GLN A 35 38.27 -21.01 10.05
N PRO A 36 37.08 -20.37 9.90
CA PRO A 36 36.81 -19.60 8.69
C PRO A 36 37.77 -18.41 8.59
N ASN A 37 38.20 -18.05 7.38
CA ASN A 37 39.04 -16.86 7.16
C ASN A 37 38.34 -15.57 7.61
N PHE A 38 37.03 -15.50 7.42
CA PHE A 38 36.20 -14.37 7.82
C PHE A 38 34.90 -14.82 8.46
N ALA A 39 34.43 -14.08 9.47
CA ALA A 39 33.11 -14.22 10.06
C ALA A 39 32.38 -12.87 10.04
N VAL A 40 31.22 -12.84 9.38
CA VAL A 40 30.37 -11.65 9.26
C VAL A 40 29.13 -11.88 10.11
N LEU A 41 29.04 -11.20 11.25
CA LEU A 41 27.93 -11.37 12.20
C LEU A 41 27.02 -10.15 12.21
N GLU A 42 25.75 -10.33 11.84
CA GLU A 42 24.67 -9.42 12.20
C GLU A 42 24.25 -9.67 13.66
N VAL A 43 24.14 -8.58 14.43
CA VAL A 43 23.87 -8.60 15.86
C VAL A 43 22.73 -7.64 16.18
N SER A 44 21.67 -8.16 16.83
CA SER A 44 20.51 -7.37 17.22
C SER A 44 20.68 -6.66 18.57
N LEU A 45 19.80 -5.70 18.85
CA LEU A 45 19.70 -5.04 20.17
C LEU A 45 19.54 -6.06 21.31
N ASN A 46 18.83 -7.18 21.06
CA ASN A 46 18.67 -8.23 22.05
C ASN A 46 20.04 -8.84 22.46
N ALA A 47 20.96 -9.00 21.52
CA ALA A 47 22.29 -9.54 21.79
C ALA A 47 23.23 -8.50 22.43
N LEU A 48 22.97 -7.20 22.24
CA LEU A 48 23.80 -6.07 22.74
C LEU A 48 23.34 -5.47 24.06
N ASN A 49 22.31 -6.02 24.70
CA ASN A 49 21.76 -5.43 25.93
C ASN A 49 22.74 -5.49 27.12
N ALA A 50 22.50 -4.62 28.10
CA ALA A 50 23.37 -4.42 29.27
C ALA A 50 23.61 -5.67 30.13
N VAL A 51 22.71 -6.66 30.10
CA VAL A 51 22.79 -7.87 30.94
C VAL A 51 23.73 -8.93 30.33
N GLY A 52 24.11 -8.78 29.07
CA GLY A 52 24.97 -9.75 28.40
C GLY A 52 25.33 -9.28 27.00
N ASN A 53 26.08 -8.18 26.95
CA ASN A 53 26.54 -7.59 25.70
C ASN A 53 27.44 -8.60 24.98
N SER A 54 26.93 -9.14 23.87
CA SER A 54 27.62 -10.18 23.11
C SER A 54 28.90 -9.67 22.44
N SER A 55 29.09 -8.35 22.32
CA SER A 55 30.30 -7.78 21.69
C SER A 55 31.59 -8.21 22.40
N TYR A 56 31.58 -8.33 23.73
CA TYR A 56 32.73 -8.81 24.52
C TYR A 56 33.13 -10.25 24.23
N LEU A 57 32.17 -11.08 23.78
CA LEU A 57 32.41 -12.46 23.37
C LEU A 57 32.80 -12.55 21.90
N ILE A 58 32.18 -11.72 21.04
CA ILE A 58 32.47 -11.67 19.61
C ILE A 58 33.90 -11.15 19.38
N LYS A 59 34.34 -10.15 20.15
CA LYS A 59 35.62 -9.44 19.98
C LYS A 59 35.89 -9.06 18.51
N PRO A 60 34.99 -8.27 17.88
CA PRO A 60 35.08 -8.01 16.46
C PRO A 60 36.38 -7.27 16.12
N ASN A 61 37.01 -7.61 15.00
CA ASN A 61 38.09 -6.79 14.43
C ASN A 61 37.53 -5.52 13.76
N ILE A 62 36.31 -5.61 13.23
CA ILE A 62 35.59 -4.50 12.59
C ILE A 62 34.16 -4.50 13.14
N ALA A 63 33.72 -3.38 13.70
CA ALA A 63 32.36 -3.19 14.19
C ALA A 63 31.66 -2.07 13.42
N ILE A 64 30.40 -2.30 13.03
CA ILE A 64 29.67 -1.40 12.14
C ILE A 64 28.34 -1.03 12.77
N VAL A 65 28.03 0.27 12.81
CA VAL A 65 26.67 0.77 13.07
C VAL A 65 26.13 1.39 11.78
N THR A 66 25.14 0.71 11.17
CA THR A 66 24.56 1.10 9.88
C THR A 66 23.54 2.22 9.98
N GLY A 67 22.79 2.30 11.08
CA GLY A 67 21.81 3.37 11.28
C GLY A 67 20.97 3.25 12.56
N ILE A 68 20.44 4.40 12.95
CA ILE A 68 19.53 4.69 14.05
C ILE A 68 18.24 5.23 13.42
N GLY A 69 17.27 4.33 13.20
CA GLY A 69 16.02 4.68 12.52
C GLY A 69 14.87 4.99 13.48
N ALA A 70 13.94 5.85 13.03
CA ALA A 70 12.68 6.16 13.72
C ALA A 70 11.71 4.96 13.84
N ALA A 71 11.99 3.84 13.16
CA ALA A 71 11.18 2.61 13.23
C ALA A 71 11.04 2.04 14.66
N HIS A 72 11.91 2.47 15.58
CA HIS A 72 11.88 2.08 16.99
C HIS A 72 11.18 3.09 17.92
N MET A 73 10.70 4.23 17.41
CA MET A 73 9.99 5.24 18.22
C MET A 73 8.69 4.71 18.82
N SER A 74 8.06 3.70 18.21
CA SER A 74 6.87 3.05 18.76
C SER A 74 7.20 2.08 19.90
N THR A 75 8.43 1.55 19.97
CA THR A 75 8.83 0.50 20.93
C THR A 75 9.64 1.04 22.11
N PHE A 76 10.42 2.11 21.91
CA PHE A 76 11.29 2.67 22.95
C PHE A 76 10.90 4.12 23.23
N LYS A 77 10.76 4.44 24.53
CA LYS A 77 10.44 5.79 25.01
C LYS A 77 11.57 6.80 24.78
N ASP A 78 12.79 6.32 24.49
CA ASP A 78 13.99 7.16 24.38
C ASP A 78 14.91 6.67 23.25
N ILE A 79 15.11 7.51 22.24
CA ILE A 79 16.00 7.25 21.11
C ILE A 79 17.46 7.17 21.55
N LEU A 80 17.86 7.92 22.57
CA LEU A 80 19.23 7.91 23.09
C LEU A 80 19.58 6.54 23.67
N ASN A 81 18.64 5.89 24.36
CA ASN A 81 18.85 4.53 24.84
C ASN A 81 19.10 3.52 23.69
N ILE A 82 18.46 3.69 22.53
CA ILE A 82 18.74 2.84 21.36
C ILE A 82 20.14 3.11 20.81
N VAL A 83 20.55 4.39 20.77
CA VAL A 83 21.89 4.78 20.35
C VAL A 83 22.93 4.12 21.25
N GLU A 84 22.78 4.23 22.57
CA GLU A 84 23.69 3.62 23.56
C GLU A 84 23.78 2.10 23.42
N VAL A 85 22.63 1.41 23.29
CA VAL A 85 22.63 -0.05 23.11
C VAL A 85 23.25 -0.48 21.78
N LYS A 86 23.10 0.30 20.70
CA LYS A 86 23.78 -0.01 19.43
C LYS A 86 25.27 0.28 19.51
N ALA A 87 25.66 1.37 20.17
CA ALA A 87 27.05 1.78 20.33
C ALA A 87 27.85 0.78 21.17
N SER A 88 27.19 -0.01 22.03
CA SER A 88 27.83 -1.07 22.83
C SER A 88 28.48 -2.19 21.99
N ILE A 89 28.19 -2.26 20.67
CA ILE A 89 28.95 -3.12 19.75
C ILE A 89 30.45 -2.77 19.76
N PHE A 90 30.79 -1.48 19.97
CA PHE A 90 32.17 -1.00 19.99
C PHE A 90 32.94 -1.42 21.24
N ASP A 91 32.25 -1.75 22.33
CA ASP A 91 32.90 -2.18 23.59
C ASP A 91 33.69 -3.50 23.44
N GLY A 92 33.39 -4.28 22.39
CA GLY A 92 34.13 -5.50 22.06
C GLY A 92 35.37 -5.27 21.18
N LEU A 93 35.60 -4.05 20.67
CA LEU A 93 36.76 -3.74 19.83
C LEU A 93 38.05 -3.78 20.65
N THR A 94 39.15 -4.19 20.02
CA THR A 94 40.50 -3.92 20.55
C THR A 94 40.95 -2.51 20.14
N PRO A 95 42.01 -1.95 20.74
CA PRO A 95 42.57 -0.66 20.33
C PRO A 95 42.89 -0.58 18.84
N GLU A 96 43.29 -1.69 18.22
CA GLU A 96 43.60 -1.81 16.79
C GLU A 96 42.37 -2.09 15.92
N GLY A 97 41.25 -2.48 16.51
CA GLY A 97 40.00 -2.76 15.78
C GLY A 97 39.44 -1.53 15.08
N VAL A 98 38.52 -1.70 14.15
CA VAL A 98 37.95 -0.58 13.37
C VAL A 98 36.48 -0.37 13.68
N ALA A 99 36.10 0.87 13.95
CA ALA A 99 34.71 1.28 14.02
C ALA A 99 34.27 1.94 12.71
N ILE A 100 33.19 1.45 12.10
CA ILE A 100 32.60 2.01 10.88
C ILE A 100 31.22 2.59 11.19
N ILE A 101 31.02 3.87 10.92
CA ILE A 101 29.81 4.60 11.33
C ILE A 101 29.19 5.34 10.14
N ASN A 102 27.87 5.18 9.98
CA ASN A 102 27.07 6.01 9.07
C ASN A 102 26.98 7.43 9.64
N LYS A 103 27.47 8.43 8.92
CA LYS A 103 27.38 9.84 9.33
C LYS A 103 26.00 10.45 9.03
N ASP A 104 25.22 9.83 8.14
CA ASP A 104 23.88 10.30 7.77
C ASP A 104 22.79 9.84 8.77
N THR A 105 23.17 9.03 9.77
CA THR A 105 22.25 8.57 10.80
C THR A 105 22.03 9.61 11.90
N LEU A 106 20.87 9.53 12.56
CA LEU A 106 20.63 10.27 13.80
C LEU A 106 21.68 9.91 14.87
N HIS A 107 22.16 10.91 15.59
CA HIS A 107 23.14 10.79 16.68
C HIS A 107 24.47 10.14 16.26
N SER A 108 24.93 10.41 15.03
CA SER A 108 26.23 9.92 14.55
C SER A 108 27.41 10.41 15.41
N ASP A 109 27.30 11.62 15.96
CA ASP A 109 28.26 12.25 16.87
C ASP A 109 28.49 11.39 18.11
N ILE A 110 27.41 10.96 18.78
CA ILE A 110 27.47 10.07 19.95
C ILE A 110 28.14 8.73 19.59
N LEU A 111 27.78 8.15 18.44
CA LEU A 111 28.38 6.90 17.97
C LEU A 111 29.89 7.05 17.75
N ILE A 112 30.34 8.18 17.18
CA ILE A 112 31.75 8.48 16.93
C ILE A 112 32.51 8.63 18.25
N GLU A 113 31.94 9.38 19.20
CA GLU A 113 32.55 9.55 20.52
C GLU A 113 32.69 8.22 21.26
N ARG A 114 31.65 7.37 21.23
CA ARG A 114 31.69 6.05 21.86
C ARG A 114 32.71 5.12 21.21
N ALA A 115 32.85 5.15 19.89
CA ALA A 115 33.87 4.37 19.18
C ALA A 115 35.30 4.81 19.57
N LYS A 116 35.55 6.12 19.68
CA LYS A 116 36.86 6.68 20.05
C LYS A 116 37.35 6.29 21.45
N GLN A 117 36.46 5.86 22.34
CA GLN A 117 36.83 5.34 23.65
C GLN A 117 37.48 3.95 23.58
N ASN A 118 37.25 3.21 22.49
CA ASN A 118 37.71 1.82 22.33
C ASN A 118 38.81 1.69 21.27
N THR A 119 38.85 2.55 20.25
CA THR A 119 39.86 2.53 19.18
C THR A 119 40.18 3.92 18.62
N SER A 120 41.39 4.10 18.08
CA SER A 120 41.77 5.25 17.24
C SER A 120 41.30 5.13 15.78
N ASN A 121 40.92 3.94 15.32
CA ASN A 121 40.56 3.66 13.91
C ASN A 121 39.06 3.83 13.68
N VAL A 122 38.61 5.08 13.61
CA VAL A 122 37.20 5.41 13.32
C VAL A 122 37.03 5.85 11.87
N ILE A 123 36.30 5.06 11.09
CA ILE A 123 35.95 5.34 9.69
C ILE A 123 34.50 5.77 9.63
N THR A 124 34.24 6.89 8.97
CA THR A 124 32.88 7.38 8.72
C THR A 124 32.54 7.30 7.25
N TYR A 125 31.28 7.03 6.93
CA TYR A 125 30.78 7.13 5.56
C TYR A 125 29.52 7.99 5.49
N SER A 126 29.31 8.62 4.34
CA SER A 126 28.11 9.42 4.05
C SER A 126 27.84 9.45 2.54
N THR A 127 26.57 9.54 2.15
CA THR A 127 26.17 9.83 0.76
C THR A 127 26.07 11.33 0.45
N HIS A 128 26.23 12.19 1.46
CA HIS A 128 25.94 13.62 1.36
C HIS A 128 27.06 14.53 1.87
N ASP A 129 27.87 14.05 2.81
CA ASP A 129 28.90 14.83 3.49
C ASP A 129 30.29 14.38 3.05
N SER A 130 30.96 15.22 2.26
CA SER A 130 32.31 14.98 1.76
C SER A 130 33.40 15.03 2.84
N SER A 131 33.08 15.45 4.07
CA SER A 131 34.01 15.38 5.20
C SER A 131 34.07 14.01 5.86
N ALA A 132 33.18 13.08 5.49
CA ALA A 132 33.30 11.67 5.90
C ALA A 132 34.52 11.00 5.25
N THR A 133 35.07 9.96 5.90
CA THR A 133 36.20 9.20 5.37
C THR A 133 35.89 8.60 4.00
N ILE A 134 34.66 8.15 3.80
CA ILE A 134 34.16 7.61 2.54
C ILE A 134 32.91 8.38 2.11
N CYS A 135 33.01 9.03 0.96
CA CYS A 135 31.90 9.71 0.31
C CYS A 135 31.94 9.39 -1.19
N PRO A 136 30.83 8.96 -1.81
CA PRO A 136 30.82 8.61 -3.21
C PRO A 136 30.96 9.86 -4.09
N LYS A 137 31.83 9.79 -5.09
CA LYS A 137 31.94 10.81 -6.14
C LYS A 137 30.72 10.84 -7.04
N SER A 138 30.13 9.67 -7.29
CA SER A 138 28.86 9.58 -8.03
C SER A 138 28.05 8.35 -7.63
N ILE A 139 26.73 8.54 -7.66
CA ILE A 139 25.72 7.48 -7.51
C ILE A 139 24.83 7.56 -8.75
N GLN A 140 24.80 6.49 -9.55
CA GLN A 140 24.05 6.41 -10.79
C GLN A 140 23.02 5.29 -10.74
N TYR A 141 21.76 5.67 -10.56
CA TYR A 141 20.63 4.74 -10.62
C TYR A 141 20.33 4.37 -12.07
N SER A 142 20.47 3.07 -12.36
CA SER A 142 20.16 2.40 -13.62
C SER A 142 18.90 1.54 -13.47
N LYS A 143 18.41 0.95 -14.57
CA LYS A 143 17.24 0.06 -14.54
C LYS A 143 17.54 -1.20 -13.72
N GLY A 144 17.04 -1.26 -12.49
CA GLY A 144 17.19 -2.40 -11.57
C GLY A 144 18.53 -2.53 -10.83
N TYR A 145 19.45 -1.57 -10.96
CA TYR A 145 20.73 -1.58 -10.25
C TYR A 145 21.30 -0.17 -10.08
N THR A 146 22.29 -0.04 -9.18
CA THR A 146 22.99 1.22 -8.93
C THR A 146 24.49 1.05 -9.12
N VAL A 147 25.12 2.04 -9.75
CA VAL A 147 26.58 2.12 -9.91
C VAL A 147 27.10 3.22 -8.99
N ILE A 148 28.11 2.88 -8.20
CA ILE A 148 28.75 3.77 -7.24
C ILE A 148 30.21 3.98 -7.65
N THR A 149 30.68 5.21 -7.61
CA THR A 149 32.09 5.55 -7.81
C THR A 149 32.63 6.27 -6.58
N ILE A 150 33.79 5.83 -6.10
CA ILE A 150 34.48 6.38 -4.93
C ILE A 150 35.93 6.67 -5.33
N ASP A 151 36.43 7.85 -4.96
CA ASP A 151 37.87 8.16 -4.98
C ASP A 151 38.42 7.89 -3.58
N PHE A 152 39.34 6.94 -3.45
CA PHE A 152 39.90 6.53 -2.16
C PHE A 152 41.41 6.29 -2.30
N ASN A 153 42.21 6.93 -1.43
CA ASN A 153 43.68 6.88 -1.47
C ASN A 153 44.30 7.20 -2.85
N GLY A 154 43.73 8.18 -3.56
CA GLY A 154 44.21 8.58 -4.89
C GLY A 154 43.84 7.63 -6.03
N GLN A 155 43.12 6.54 -5.74
CA GLN A 155 42.62 5.59 -6.73
C GLN A 155 41.09 5.70 -6.85
N LYS A 156 40.60 5.50 -8.08
CA LYS A 156 39.16 5.49 -8.38
C LYS A 156 38.64 4.05 -8.40
N TYR A 157 37.59 3.80 -7.64
CA TYR A 157 36.87 2.53 -7.61
C TYR A 157 35.44 2.72 -8.11
N THR A 158 35.01 1.88 -9.05
CA THR A 158 33.63 1.88 -9.55
C THR A 158 33.06 0.48 -9.42
N TYR A 159 31.89 0.34 -8.79
CA TYR A 159 31.26 -0.94 -8.57
C TYR A 159 29.73 -0.85 -8.68
N ARG A 160 29.10 -2.02 -8.84
CA ARG A 160 27.66 -2.16 -9.04
C ARG A 160 27.04 -2.96 -7.90
N ILE A 161 25.88 -2.53 -7.44
CA ILE A 161 24.98 -3.31 -6.58
C ILE A 161 23.65 -3.55 -7.31
N ASN A 162 23.10 -4.77 -7.23
CA ASN A 162 21.77 -5.08 -7.76
C ASN A 162 20.67 -4.63 -6.78
N SER A 163 20.64 -3.34 -6.51
CA SER A 163 19.62 -2.69 -5.70
C SER A 163 19.42 -1.27 -6.19
N ILE A 164 18.21 -0.75 -6.02
CA ILE A 164 17.78 0.61 -6.36
C ILE A 164 17.50 1.46 -5.11
N SER A 165 17.83 0.92 -3.94
CA SER A 165 17.55 1.51 -2.62
C SER A 165 18.69 2.41 -2.16
N ASP A 166 18.37 3.61 -1.67
CA ASP A 166 19.35 4.53 -1.06
C ASP A 166 20.03 3.89 0.14
N GLY A 167 19.26 3.23 1.01
CA GLY A 167 19.82 2.52 2.16
C GLY A 167 20.76 1.36 1.76
N MET A 168 20.60 0.79 0.56
CA MET A 168 21.56 -0.21 0.06
C MET A 168 22.83 0.42 -0.54
N VAL A 169 22.75 1.65 -1.02
CA VAL A 169 23.93 2.45 -1.36
C VAL A 169 24.72 2.77 -0.09
N GLU A 170 24.06 3.25 0.97
CA GLU A 170 24.70 3.47 2.28
C GLU A 170 25.38 2.19 2.80
N ASN A 171 24.66 1.06 2.80
CA ASN A 171 25.22 -0.22 3.19
C ASN A 171 26.39 -0.68 2.30
N SER A 172 26.43 -0.27 1.02
CA SER A 172 27.56 -0.57 0.15
C SER A 172 28.77 0.30 0.46
N LEU A 173 28.59 1.53 0.97
CA LEU A 173 29.70 2.35 1.48
C LEU A 173 30.31 1.74 2.76
N ALA A 174 29.48 1.25 3.68
CA ALA A 174 29.96 0.50 4.84
C ALA A 174 30.72 -0.79 4.42
N THR A 175 30.23 -1.44 3.36
CA THR A 175 30.90 -2.62 2.78
C THR A 175 32.22 -2.24 2.14
N PHE A 176 32.29 -1.15 1.36
CA PHE A 176 33.53 -0.63 0.80
C PHE A 176 34.54 -0.34 1.90
N ALA A 177 34.13 0.39 2.96
CA ALA A 177 34.95 0.69 4.12
C ALA A 177 35.55 -0.56 4.77
N THR A 178 34.72 -1.60 4.91
CA THR A 178 35.13 -2.88 5.47
C THR A 178 36.17 -3.55 4.57
N LEU A 179 35.85 -3.73 3.28
CA LEU A 179 36.71 -4.44 2.34
C LEU A 179 38.04 -3.71 2.09
N SER A 180 38.04 -2.37 2.08
CA SER A 180 39.26 -1.56 1.91
C SER A 180 40.22 -1.64 3.09
N HIS A 181 39.74 -2.13 4.25
CA HIS A 181 40.57 -2.34 5.44
C HIS A 181 41.07 -3.78 5.57
N LEU A 182 40.64 -4.68 4.67
CA LEU A 182 41.11 -6.07 4.65
C LEU A 182 42.27 -6.21 3.66
N ASP A 183 43.21 -7.09 3.99
CA ASP A 183 44.32 -7.45 3.09
C ASP A 183 43.85 -8.43 2.00
N ILE A 184 43.00 -7.94 1.11
CA ILE A 184 42.39 -8.69 0.00
C ILE A 184 42.39 -7.85 -1.28
N PRO A 185 42.30 -8.46 -2.48
CA PRO A 185 42.17 -7.71 -3.73
C PRO A 185 40.83 -6.96 -3.78
N LEU A 186 40.85 -5.65 -3.50
CA LEU A 186 39.65 -4.83 -3.31
C LEU A 186 38.78 -4.77 -4.57
N GLU A 187 39.36 -4.59 -5.76
CA GLU A 187 38.63 -4.54 -7.02
C GLU A 187 37.81 -5.82 -7.23
N ARG A 188 38.44 -6.98 -6.97
CA ARG A 188 37.77 -8.28 -7.06
C ARG A 188 36.62 -8.39 -6.05
N ALA A 189 36.84 -7.95 -4.82
CA ALA A 189 35.79 -7.96 -3.79
C ALA A 189 34.62 -7.02 -4.16
N LEU A 190 34.89 -5.88 -4.80
CA LEU A 190 33.87 -4.95 -5.27
C LEU A 190 33.10 -5.48 -6.49
N GLU A 191 33.76 -6.15 -7.43
CA GLU A 191 33.09 -6.87 -8.53
C GLU A 191 32.06 -7.86 -7.99
N ASN A 192 32.41 -8.57 -6.92
CA ASN A 192 31.56 -9.57 -6.29
C ASN A 192 30.27 -8.99 -5.70
N LEU A 193 30.20 -7.69 -5.38
CA LEU A 193 28.97 -7.04 -4.90
C LEU A 193 27.84 -7.08 -5.93
N SER A 194 28.18 -7.17 -7.22
CA SER A 194 27.19 -7.34 -8.29
C SER A 194 26.49 -8.70 -8.26
N THR A 195 26.97 -9.65 -7.46
CA THR A 195 26.32 -10.96 -7.26
C THR A 195 25.30 -10.95 -6.13
N PHE A 196 25.28 -9.90 -5.31
CA PHE A 196 24.29 -9.72 -4.25
C PHE A 196 22.88 -9.70 -4.86
N LYS A 197 21.98 -10.42 -4.21
CA LYS A 197 20.55 -10.39 -4.50
C LYS A 197 19.82 -9.96 -3.23
N PRO A 198 18.98 -8.91 -3.29
CA PRO A 198 18.07 -8.59 -2.20
C PRO A 198 17.20 -9.81 -1.86
N PHE A 199 16.69 -9.84 -0.63
CA PHE A 199 15.68 -10.82 -0.25
C PHE A 199 14.43 -10.65 -1.13
N GLU A 200 13.68 -11.75 -1.30
CA GLU A 200 12.37 -11.65 -1.93
C GLU A 200 11.52 -10.59 -1.22
N LYS A 201 10.73 -9.84 -2.01
CA LYS A 201 9.83 -8.78 -1.52
C LYS A 201 10.54 -7.62 -0.81
N VAL A 202 11.83 -7.41 -1.09
CA VAL A 202 12.58 -6.22 -0.67
C VAL A 202 13.01 -5.45 -1.93
N LEU A 203 12.23 -4.44 -2.30
CA LEU A 203 12.38 -3.65 -3.54
C LEU A 203 12.72 -4.49 -4.78
N ASN A 204 12.10 -5.67 -4.88
CA ASN A 204 12.41 -6.62 -5.93
C ASN A 204 11.73 -6.19 -7.23
N LEU A 205 12.51 -5.70 -8.20
CA LEU A 205 12.04 -5.35 -9.53
C LEU A 205 11.88 -6.62 -10.38
N LYS A 206 10.63 -6.92 -10.77
CA LYS A 206 10.27 -8.06 -11.61
C LYS A 206 9.50 -7.60 -12.85
N GLU A 207 9.86 -8.16 -13.99
CA GLU A 207 9.08 -8.04 -15.22
C GLU A 207 8.03 -9.15 -15.27
N VAL A 208 6.83 -8.84 -15.75
CA VAL A 208 5.68 -9.72 -15.82
C VAL A 208 5.13 -9.67 -17.25
N GLU A 209 4.98 -10.84 -17.88
CA GLU A 209 4.48 -10.97 -19.25
C GLU A 209 2.97 -11.18 -19.25
N THR A 210 2.23 -10.19 -19.73
CA THR A 210 0.80 -10.35 -20.05
C THR A 210 0.66 -11.02 -21.43
N PRO A 211 -0.55 -11.45 -21.85
CA PRO A 211 -0.75 -12.04 -23.18
C PRO A 211 -0.32 -11.14 -24.34
N ASN A 212 -0.29 -9.82 -24.15
CA ASN A 212 -0.09 -8.83 -25.22
C ASN A 212 1.10 -7.89 -25.00
N TYR A 213 1.62 -7.75 -23.78
CA TYR A 213 2.66 -6.78 -23.42
C TYR A 213 3.35 -7.10 -22.10
N LYS A 214 4.44 -6.39 -21.79
CA LYS A 214 5.18 -6.52 -20.52
C LYS A 214 4.86 -5.39 -19.57
N VAL A 215 4.85 -5.69 -18.27
CA VAL A 215 4.71 -4.72 -17.18
C VAL A 215 5.75 -5.00 -16.10
N ASN A 216 6.03 -4.01 -15.24
CA ASN A 216 7.10 -4.08 -14.27
C ASN A 216 6.55 -3.81 -12.87
N LEU A 217 6.92 -4.66 -11.91
CA LEU A 217 6.50 -4.56 -10.53
C LEU A 217 7.73 -4.41 -9.64
N ILE A 218 7.70 -3.48 -8.68
CA ILE A 218 8.64 -3.42 -7.56
C ILE A 218 7.91 -3.96 -6.34
N ASP A 219 8.29 -5.14 -5.89
CA ASP A 219 7.69 -5.81 -4.73
C ASP A 219 8.49 -5.51 -3.47
N ASP A 220 7.91 -4.74 -2.56
CA ASP A 220 8.49 -4.36 -1.26
C ASP A 220 7.54 -4.70 -0.09
N THR A 221 6.91 -5.88 -0.17
CA THR A 221 5.91 -6.36 0.81
C THR A 221 6.47 -7.17 1.97
N HIS A 222 7.81 -7.24 2.15
CA HIS A 222 8.44 -7.98 3.24
C HIS A 222 8.17 -7.39 4.63
N ASN A 223 8.25 -6.07 4.77
CA ASN A 223 7.99 -5.36 6.03
C ASN A 223 7.70 -3.88 5.75
N ALA A 224 6.87 -3.21 6.55
CA ALA A 224 6.71 -1.77 6.49
C ALA A 224 7.02 -1.08 7.82
N SER A 225 7.69 0.05 7.69
CA SER A 225 7.89 1.08 8.69
C SER A 225 7.89 2.41 7.94
N LEU A 226 7.68 3.53 8.63
CA LEU A 226 7.68 4.83 7.94
C LEU A 226 8.96 5.07 7.11
N PRO A 227 10.19 4.84 7.64
CA PRO A 227 11.41 4.95 6.83
C PRO A 227 11.42 4.00 5.62
N ALA A 228 10.94 2.76 5.76
CA ALA A 228 10.90 1.80 4.66
C ALA A 228 9.90 2.23 3.56
N MET A 229 8.73 2.76 3.93
CA MET A 229 7.76 3.31 2.98
C MET A 229 8.38 4.46 2.17
N ILE A 230 9.04 5.40 2.86
CA ILE A 230 9.70 6.56 2.23
C ILE A 230 10.81 6.10 1.28
N ASN A 231 11.66 5.19 1.73
CA ASN A 231 12.73 4.62 0.91
C ASN A 231 12.18 3.93 -0.35
N ALA A 232 11.08 3.19 -0.24
CA ALA A 232 10.46 2.54 -1.39
C ALA A 232 9.89 3.52 -2.42
N ILE A 233 9.26 4.61 -1.97
CA ILE A 233 8.75 5.67 -2.85
C ILE A 233 9.92 6.39 -3.54
N LYS A 234 11.01 6.70 -2.82
CA LYS A 234 12.23 7.26 -3.41
C LYS A 234 12.85 6.33 -4.44
N ALA A 235 13.01 5.05 -4.11
CA ALA A 235 13.53 4.03 -5.02
C ALA A 235 12.65 3.93 -6.28
N PHE A 236 11.33 3.94 -6.15
CA PHE A 236 10.40 4.00 -7.27
C PHE A 236 10.64 5.23 -8.15
N ASN A 237 10.79 6.42 -7.57
CA ASN A 237 11.07 7.65 -8.30
C ASN A 237 12.35 7.57 -9.15
N THR A 238 13.41 6.92 -8.66
CA THR A 238 14.66 6.78 -9.44
C THR A 238 14.48 5.88 -10.68
N GLN A 239 13.50 4.97 -10.63
CA GLN A 239 13.25 4.01 -11.68
C GLN A 239 12.27 4.51 -12.74
N THR A 240 11.38 5.45 -12.42
CA THR A 240 10.31 5.87 -13.33
C THR A 240 10.82 6.32 -14.71
N LYS A 241 12.00 6.95 -14.78
CA LYS A 241 12.62 7.39 -16.05
C LYS A 241 12.93 6.27 -17.05
N PHE A 242 12.96 5.01 -16.61
CA PHE A 242 13.24 3.85 -17.47
C PHE A 242 12.00 3.18 -18.07
N PHE A 243 10.82 3.73 -17.78
CA PHE A 243 9.54 3.14 -18.17
C PHE A 243 8.66 4.21 -18.82
N LYS A 244 7.83 3.85 -19.79
CA LYS A 244 6.95 4.77 -20.52
C LYS A 244 5.46 4.64 -20.17
N GLY A 245 5.03 3.49 -19.65
CA GLY A 245 3.64 3.27 -19.23
C GLY A 245 3.29 3.96 -17.90
N ASN A 246 2.12 3.64 -17.36
CA ASN A 246 1.65 4.22 -16.09
C ASN A 246 2.65 3.96 -14.95
N LYS A 247 2.86 4.98 -14.12
CA LYS A 247 3.64 4.96 -12.88
C LYS A 247 2.67 4.84 -11.71
N ILE A 248 2.68 3.69 -11.06
CA ILE A 248 1.66 3.33 -10.08
C ILE A 248 2.34 3.07 -8.73
N ILE A 249 1.81 3.67 -7.67
CA ILE A 249 2.16 3.31 -6.30
C ILE A 249 0.92 2.67 -5.67
N ALA A 250 1.03 1.43 -5.24
CA ALA A 250 0.01 0.77 -4.42
C ALA A 250 0.58 0.48 -3.04
N ILE A 251 -0.12 0.98 -2.01
CA ILE A 251 0.32 0.87 -0.62
C ILE A 251 -0.77 0.35 0.31
N GLY A 252 -0.36 -0.48 1.26
CA GLY A 252 -1.16 -0.88 2.44
C GLY A 252 -0.60 -0.25 3.71
N GLN A 253 -1.25 -0.51 4.83
CA GLN A 253 -0.87 0.06 6.12
C GLN A 253 0.48 -0.42 6.65
N ILE A 254 1.05 0.40 7.54
CA ILE A 254 2.05 0.01 8.52
C ILE A 254 1.31 -0.52 9.76
N SER A 255 1.49 -1.80 10.06
CA SER A 255 0.89 -2.46 11.22
C SER A 255 1.58 -2.12 12.54
N ASP A 256 0.93 -2.48 13.66
CA ASP A 256 1.49 -2.42 15.02
C ASP A 256 1.89 -1.01 15.52
N LEU A 257 1.28 0.04 14.96
CA LEU A 257 1.53 1.44 15.36
C LEU A 257 0.68 1.94 16.54
N GLY A 258 -0.37 1.20 16.90
CA GLY A 258 -1.31 1.57 17.97
C GLY A 258 -1.86 3.00 17.79
N LYS A 259 -1.87 3.78 18.89
CA LYS A 259 -2.38 5.16 18.91
C LYS A 259 -1.63 6.14 17.98
N HIS A 260 -0.42 5.81 17.56
CA HIS A 260 0.40 6.66 16.69
C HIS A 260 0.15 6.40 15.19
N SER A 261 -0.72 5.44 14.85
CA SER A 261 -0.97 5.04 13.47
C SER A 261 -1.32 6.23 12.57
N LYS A 262 -2.30 7.05 12.96
CA LYS A 262 -2.72 8.20 12.16
C LYS A 262 -1.59 9.22 11.92
N SER A 263 -0.88 9.62 12.97
CA SER A 263 0.18 10.62 12.87
C SER A 263 1.38 10.14 12.06
N LEU A 264 1.73 8.85 12.14
CA LEU A 264 2.83 8.28 11.38
C LEU A 264 2.46 8.11 9.90
N HIS A 265 1.25 7.63 9.59
CA HIS A 265 0.81 7.52 8.20
C HIS A 265 0.68 8.89 7.53
N LEU A 266 0.24 9.94 8.24
CA LEU A 266 0.16 11.30 7.70
C LEU A 266 1.52 11.86 7.23
N GLN A 267 2.64 11.36 7.74
CA GLN A 267 3.97 11.75 7.24
C GLN A 267 4.25 11.23 5.83
N LEU A 268 3.42 10.32 5.29
CA LEU A 268 3.51 9.90 3.90
C LEU A 268 2.91 10.92 2.93
N VAL A 269 2.12 11.89 3.39
CA VAL A 269 1.42 12.85 2.53
C VAL A 269 2.41 13.60 1.64
N ASP A 270 3.41 14.27 2.21
CA ASP A 270 4.38 15.05 1.45
C ASP A 270 5.20 14.17 0.50
N VAL A 271 5.51 12.94 0.90
CA VAL A 271 6.32 12.01 0.10
C VAL A 271 5.52 11.50 -1.11
N LEU A 272 4.23 11.22 -0.93
CA LEU A 272 3.33 10.81 -2.01
C LEU A 272 3.01 11.96 -2.95
N GLU A 273 2.81 13.18 -2.42
CA GLU A 273 2.58 14.40 -3.19
C GLU A 273 3.74 14.69 -4.15
N ASN A 274 4.98 14.46 -3.69
CA ASN A 274 6.19 14.66 -4.47
C ASN A 274 6.66 13.40 -5.24
N SER A 275 5.86 12.34 -5.28
CA SER A 275 6.20 11.12 -6.03
C SER A 275 6.01 11.29 -7.54
N ASN A 276 6.73 10.49 -8.32
CA ASN A 276 6.59 10.41 -9.78
C ASN A 276 5.39 9.54 -10.21
N ALA A 277 4.46 9.23 -9.31
CA ALA A 277 3.31 8.38 -9.61
C ALA A 277 2.21 9.17 -10.34
N ASP A 278 1.65 8.52 -11.36
CA ASP A 278 0.43 8.95 -12.05
C ASP A 278 -0.81 8.57 -11.24
N TYR A 279 -0.75 7.41 -10.56
CA TYR A 279 -1.82 6.83 -9.75
C TYR A 279 -1.29 6.31 -8.41
N ILE A 280 -2.02 6.62 -7.33
CA ILE A 280 -1.71 6.16 -5.97
C ILE A 280 -2.94 5.42 -5.43
N LEU A 281 -2.76 4.15 -5.10
CA LEU A 281 -3.84 3.28 -4.64
C LEU A 281 -3.54 2.83 -3.21
N CYS A 282 -4.43 3.19 -2.29
CA CYS A 282 -4.25 2.95 -0.86
C CYS A 282 -5.28 1.94 -0.34
N MET A 283 -4.84 0.93 0.39
CA MET A 283 -5.73 0.02 1.11
C MET A 283 -5.60 0.23 2.62
N ASP A 284 -6.57 -0.29 3.37
CA ASP A 284 -6.64 -0.24 4.82
C ASP A 284 -7.06 1.15 5.37
N ASP A 285 -7.83 1.16 6.45
CA ASP A 285 -8.43 2.36 7.02
C ASP A 285 -7.40 3.38 7.51
N ALA A 286 -6.21 2.91 7.92
CA ALA A 286 -5.12 3.77 8.37
C ALA A 286 -4.66 4.77 7.31
N LEU A 287 -4.87 4.47 6.01
CA LEU A 287 -4.49 5.35 4.91
C LEU A 287 -5.59 6.33 4.47
N LYS A 288 -6.82 6.27 5.01
CA LYS A 288 -7.89 7.22 4.64
C LYS A 288 -7.48 8.68 4.83
N SER A 289 -6.85 9.00 5.97
CA SER A 289 -6.37 10.37 6.23
C SER A 289 -5.23 10.79 5.31
N VAL A 290 -4.40 9.85 4.86
CA VAL A 290 -3.35 10.11 3.86
C VAL A 290 -3.98 10.46 2.52
N VAL A 291 -4.98 9.68 2.10
CA VAL A 291 -5.73 9.96 0.87
C VAL A 291 -6.39 11.33 0.90
N ILE A 292 -6.93 11.77 2.04
CA ILE A 292 -7.47 13.12 2.20
C ILE A 292 -6.37 14.19 2.15
N GLY A 293 -5.20 13.92 2.72
CA GLY A 293 -4.06 14.84 2.79
C GLY A 293 -3.47 15.17 1.42
N VAL A 294 -3.27 14.16 0.57
CA VAL A 294 -2.70 14.30 -0.79
C VAL A 294 -3.66 15.05 -1.71
N LYS A 295 -3.20 16.08 -2.43
CA LYS A 295 -4.08 17.01 -3.18
C LYS A 295 -3.92 16.95 -4.69
N SER A 296 -2.69 16.90 -5.20
CA SER A 296 -2.37 17.03 -6.63
C SER A 296 -2.24 15.71 -7.38
N LYS A 297 -2.44 14.57 -6.72
CA LYS A 297 -2.29 13.22 -7.30
C LYS A 297 -3.63 12.52 -7.49
N ASN A 298 -3.69 11.61 -8.48
CA ASN A 298 -4.79 10.67 -8.60
C ASN A 298 -4.67 9.60 -7.52
N ILE A 299 -5.23 9.88 -6.35
CA ILE A 299 -5.15 9.02 -5.18
C ILE A 299 -6.53 8.47 -4.80
N THR A 300 -6.60 7.16 -4.56
CA THR A 300 -7.85 6.45 -4.25
C THR A 300 -7.65 5.49 -3.10
N TRP A 301 -8.58 5.52 -2.14
CA TRP A 301 -8.69 4.55 -1.05
C TRP A 301 -9.61 3.39 -1.44
N TYR A 302 -9.23 2.17 -1.05
CA TYR A 302 -9.95 0.93 -1.34
C TYR A 302 -10.33 0.21 -0.05
N SER A 303 -11.61 -0.15 0.08
CA SER A 303 -12.14 -0.85 1.24
C SER A 303 -11.82 -2.35 1.28
N ASN A 304 -11.44 -2.93 0.14
CA ASN A 304 -11.09 -4.33 0.05
C ASN A 304 -10.05 -4.58 -1.05
N ARG A 305 -9.37 -5.72 -0.88
CA ARG A 305 -8.32 -6.21 -1.78
C ARG A 305 -8.79 -6.40 -3.22
N HIS A 306 -10.01 -6.91 -3.43
CA HIS A 306 -10.49 -7.29 -4.75
C HIS A 306 -10.66 -6.08 -5.66
N LEU A 307 -11.18 -4.95 -5.14
CA LEU A 307 -11.31 -3.72 -5.91
C LEU A 307 -9.95 -3.10 -6.24
N LEU A 308 -9.03 -3.08 -5.28
CA LEU A 308 -7.66 -2.62 -5.51
C LEU A 308 -7.00 -3.43 -6.64
N GLU A 309 -7.15 -4.75 -6.61
CA GLU A 309 -6.64 -5.64 -7.64
C GLU A 309 -7.28 -5.39 -9.01
N LYS A 310 -8.61 -5.26 -9.08
CA LYS A 310 -9.33 -4.98 -10.33
C LYS A 310 -8.82 -3.70 -10.99
N ASP A 311 -8.61 -2.65 -10.20
CA ASP A 311 -8.13 -1.36 -10.71
C ASP A 311 -6.63 -1.43 -11.05
N LEU A 312 -5.81 -2.18 -10.31
CA LEU A 312 -4.41 -2.45 -10.65
C LEU A 312 -4.25 -3.18 -11.99
N LEU A 313 -5.08 -4.21 -12.25
CA LEU A 313 -5.06 -4.93 -13.51
C LEU A 313 -5.36 -3.99 -14.69
N TYR A 314 -6.34 -3.10 -14.53
CA TYR A 314 -6.70 -2.13 -15.58
C TYR A 314 -5.62 -1.06 -15.78
N LEU A 315 -4.98 -0.58 -14.71
CA LEU A 315 -3.98 0.49 -14.78
C LEU A 315 -2.63 0.04 -15.30
N ASN A 316 -2.28 -1.24 -15.19
CA ASN A 316 -1.04 -1.77 -15.72
C ASN A 316 -1.12 -1.87 -17.26
N LYS A 317 -0.60 -0.86 -17.95
CA LYS A 317 -0.52 -0.74 -19.40
C LYS A 317 0.88 -1.20 -19.89
N PRO A 318 1.13 -1.33 -21.20
CA PRO A 318 2.46 -1.66 -21.70
C PRO A 318 3.54 -0.78 -21.09
N ASP A 319 4.61 -1.42 -20.58
CA ASP A 319 5.76 -0.75 -19.95
C ASP A 319 5.40 0.09 -18.70
N SER A 320 4.32 -0.26 -18.01
CA SER A 320 4.00 0.28 -16.68
C SER A 320 5.03 -0.13 -15.62
N LEU A 321 5.16 0.70 -14.59
CA LEU A 321 5.91 0.42 -13.37
C LEU A 321 4.99 0.56 -12.15
N THR A 322 4.84 -0.51 -11.37
CA THR A 322 4.01 -0.52 -10.16
C THR A 322 4.84 -0.82 -8.92
N LEU A 323 4.86 0.06 -7.92
CA LEU A 323 5.37 -0.23 -6.58
C LEU A 323 4.27 -0.89 -5.73
N LEU A 324 4.61 -2.00 -5.07
CA LEU A 324 3.75 -2.71 -4.12
C LEU A 324 4.40 -2.67 -2.73
N LYS A 325 3.77 -2.01 -1.76
CA LYS A 325 4.38 -1.79 -0.43
C LYS A 325 3.35 -1.89 0.69
N SER A 326 3.60 -2.76 1.67
CA SER A 326 2.79 -2.86 2.89
C SER A 326 3.56 -3.55 4.02
N SER A 327 2.97 -3.60 5.22
CA SER A 327 3.34 -4.60 6.23
C SER A 327 3.04 -6.02 5.72
N ALA A 328 3.76 -7.02 6.25
CA ALA A 328 3.57 -8.43 5.88
C ALA A 328 2.38 -9.09 6.59
N GLY A 329 1.91 -8.53 7.70
CA GLY A 329 0.76 -8.99 8.48
C GLY A 329 -0.20 -7.83 8.77
N GLY A 330 -1.37 -8.14 9.34
CA GLY A 330 -2.37 -7.13 9.70
C GLY A 330 -3.06 -6.44 8.51
N THR A 331 -2.85 -6.91 7.29
CA THR A 331 -3.47 -6.40 6.05
C THR A 331 -3.58 -7.53 5.03
N GLU A 332 -4.54 -7.46 4.11
CA GLU A 332 -4.66 -8.40 2.99
C GLU A 332 -3.73 -8.04 1.82
N PHE A 333 -2.99 -6.93 1.89
CA PHE A 333 -2.19 -6.40 0.78
C PHE A 333 -1.11 -7.38 0.28
N PRO A 334 -0.34 -8.09 1.15
CA PRO A 334 0.65 -9.05 0.69
C PRO A 334 0.06 -10.20 -0.15
N LYS A 335 -1.19 -10.59 0.13
CA LYS A 335 -1.90 -11.61 -0.65
C LYS A 335 -2.16 -11.12 -2.08
N LEU A 336 -2.56 -9.86 -2.23
CA LEU A 336 -2.68 -9.22 -3.54
C LEU A 336 -1.34 -9.15 -4.26
N ALA A 337 -0.29 -8.68 -3.60
CA ALA A 337 1.03 -8.55 -4.23
C ALA A 337 1.59 -9.89 -4.72
N LYS A 338 1.27 -10.98 -4.00
CA LYS A 338 1.59 -12.35 -4.38
C LYS A 338 0.81 -12.83 -5.61
N GLU A 339 -0.49 -12.59 -5.67
CA GLU A 339 -1.38 -13.09 -6.74
C GLU A 339 -1.36 -12.23 -8.02
N LEU A 340 -1.03 -10.93 -7.90
CA LEU A 340 -1.10 -9.96 -8.99
C LEU A 340 -0.29 -10.38 -10.24
N PRO A 341 0.95 -10.88 -10.15
CA PRO A 341 1.69 -11.32 -11.34
C PRO A 341 0.98 -12.41 -12.13
N GLU A 342 0.42 -13.42 -11.45
CA GLU A 342 -0.32 -14.50 -12.12
C GLU A 342 -1.60 -14.00 -12.79
N LYS A 343 -2.26 -13.02 -12.17
CA LYS A 343 -3.47 -12.41 -12.75
C LYS A 343 -3.13 -11.55 -13.96
N LEU A 344 -2.06 -10.75 -13.90
CA LEU A 344 -1.56 -9.98 -15.04
C LEU A 344 -1.18 -10.88 -16.22
N ASN A 345 -0.55 -12.03 -15.95
CA ASN A 345 -0.20 -13.01 -17.00
C ASN A 345 -1.42 -13.55 -17.76
N LYS A 346 -2.61 -13.54 -17.14
CA LYS A 346 -3.86 -14.01 -17.74
C LYS A 346 -4.78 -12.86 -18.17
N TYR A 347 -4.43 -11.62 -17.82
CA TYR A 347 -5.30 -10.48 -18.00
C TYR A 347 -5.32 -10.04 -19.46
N ASN A 348 -6.45 -10.29 -20.13
CA ASN A 348 -6.65 -9.97 -21.52
C ASN A 348 -7.85 -9.04 -21.66
N ILE A 349 -7.62 -7.73 -21.63
CA ILE A 349 -8.65 -6.73 -21.94
C ILE A 349 -8.10 -5.72 -22.95
N ASN A 350 -8.93 -5.41 -23.94
CA ASN A 350 -8.71 -4.33 -24.89
C ASN A 350 -8.57 -3.02 -24.12
N ASN A 351 -7.34 -2.53 -24.02
CA ASN A 351 -7.02 -1.26 -23.38
C ASN A 351 -7.65 -0.11 -24.19
N SER A 352 -8.88 0.26 -23.86
CA SER A 352 -9.43 1.56 -24.25
C SER A 352 -8.61 2.65 -23.57
N ASN A 353 -8.31 3.75 -24.29
CA ASN A 353 -7.66 4.95 -23.75
C ASN A 353 -8.60 5.77 -22.83
N THR A 354 -9.52 5.10 -22.12
CA THR A 354 -10.49 5.71 -21.21
C THR A 354 -9.90 5.86 -19.81
N SER A 355 -10.40 6.85 -19.08
CA SER A 355 -10.09 7.04 -17.65
C SER A 355 -10.37 5.75 -16.86
N LEU A 356 -9.72 5.58 -15.70
CA LEU A 356 -9.88 4.39 -14.85
C LEU A 356 -11.36 4.10 -14.58
N PHE A 357 -12.10 5.06 -14.01
CA PHE A 357 -13.47 4.84 -13.57
C PHE A 357 -14.46 4.68 -14.73
N ASP A 358 -14.20 5.31 -15.88
CA ASP A 358 -15.01 5.08 -17.08
C ASP A 358 -14.78 3.69 -17.66
N GLY A 359 -13.52 3.27 -17.76
CA GLY A 359 -13.17 1.92 -18.18
C GLY A 359 -13.74 0.85 -17.25
N GLN A 360 -13.66 1.07 -15.92
CA GLN A 360 -14.24 0.16 -14.93
C GLN A 360 -15.76 0.07 -15.02
N SER A 361 -16.44 1.19 -15.29
CA SER A 361 -17.90 1.19 -15.49
C SER A 361 -18.29 0.44 -16.75
N LEU A 362 -17.60 0.71 -17.87
CA LEU A 362 -17.85 0.03 -19.15
C LEU A 362 -17.60 -1.48 -19.05
N ASN A 363 -16.48 -1.89 -18.45
CA ASN A 363 -16.16 -3.31 -18.24
C ASN A 363 -17.11 -3.99 -17.24
N GLY A 364 -17.68 -3.22 -16.30
CA GLY A 364 -18.65 -3.70 -15.32
C GLY A 364 -20.10 -3.73 -15.81
N ARG A 365 -20.36 -3.31 -17.05
CA ARG A 365 -21.70 -3.31 -17.65
C ARG A 365 -22.26 -4.71 -17.71
N SER A 366 -23.34 -4.96 -16.99
CA SER A 366 -23.88 -6.31 -16.77
C SER A 366 -25.39 -6.29 -16.53
N TYR A 367 -26.08 -7.38 -16.84
CA TYR A 367 -27.47 -7.54 -16.43
C TYR A 367 -27.83 -9.00 -16.14
N MET A 368 -28.90 -9.19 -15.38
CA MET A 368 -29.58 -10.47 -15.22
C MET A 368 -31.10 -10.26 -15.22
N ILE A 369 -31.81 -11.14 -15.91
CA ILE A 369 -33.27 -11.20 -15.92
C ILE A 369 -33.68 -12.40 -15.10
N ILE A 370 -34.58 -12.19 -14.14
CA ILE A 370 -35.10 -13.24 -13.27
C ILE A 370 -36.63 -13.28 -13.31
N ASP A 371 -37.20 -14.45 -13.00
CA ASP A 371 -38.63 -14.61 -12.76
C ASP A 371 -39.02 -14.26 -11.31
N GLU A 372 -40.31 -14.35 -10.99
CA GLU A 372 -40.84 -14.11 -9.64
C GLU A 372 -40.32 -15.09 -8.57
N ASN A 373 -39.86 -16.27 -8.99
CA ASN A 373 -39.30 -17.32 -8.15
C ASN A 373 -37.78 -17.20 -8.00
N TYR A 374 -37.19 -16.11 -8.50
CA TYR A 374 -35.75 -15.82 -8.49
C TYR A 374 -34.89 -16.73 -9.36
N ASN A 375 -35.46 -17.43 -10.34
CA ASN A 375 -34.69 -18.19 -11.32
C ASN A 375 -34.08 -17.24 -12.35
N VAL A 376 -32.80 -17.42 -12.67
CA VAL A 376 -32.11 -16.62 -13.70
C VAL A 376 -32.51 -17.13 -15.09
N ILE A 377 -33.26 -16.30 -15.82
CA ILE A 377 -33.69 -16.56 -17.19
C ILE A 377 -32.56 -16.28 -18.17
N GLU A 378 -31.88 -15.16 -17.97
CA GLU A 378 -30.83 -14.66 -18.87
C GLU A 378 -29.83 -13.82 -18.06
N SER A 379 -28.55 -13.87 -18.40
CA SER A 379 -27.57 -12.97 -17.81
C SER A 379 -26.45 -12.62 -18.80
N HIS A 380 -25.82 -11.48 -18.56
CA HIS A 380 -24.70 -10.99 -19.36
C HIS A 380 -23.64 -10.39 -18.45
N ASN A 381 -22.39 -10.81 -18.66
CA ASN A 381 -21.18 -10.30 -18.00
C ASN A 381 -21.23 -10.31 -16.46
N ARG A 382 -22.06 -11.18 -15.87
CA ARG A 382 -22.29 -11.26 -14.42
C ARG A 382 -21.00 -11.33 -13.60
N GLU A 383 -20.02 -12.12 -14.06
CA GLU A 383 -18.74 -12.32 -13.36
C GLU A 383 -17.86 -11.07 -13.27
N HIS A 384 -17.98 -10.13 -14.22
CA HIS A 384 -17.21 -8.88 -14.20
C HIS A 384 -18.04 -7.67 -13.75
N SER A 385 -19.30 -7.92 -13.36
CA SER A 385 -20.24 -6.89 -12.89
C SER A 385 -19.59 -5.98 -11.85
N GLY A 386 -19.86 -4.70 -11.99
CA GLY A 386 -19.35 -3.71 -11.06
C GLY A 386 -19.71 -2.30 -11.48
N THR A 387 -19.67 -1.42 -10.50
CA THR A 387 -19.98 0.00 -10.62
C THR A 387 -18.83 0.84 -10.06
N ILE A 388 -18.96 2.16 -10.20
CA ILE A 388 -18.10 3.15 -9.52
C ILE A 388 -18.88 3.93 -8.43
N GLU A 389 -20.15 3.57 -8.26
CA GLU A 389 -21.12 4.15 -7.34
C GLU A 389 -21.44 3.14 -6.23
N GLY A 390 -22.11 3.61 -5.19
CA GLY A 390 -22.53 2.83 -4.04
C GLY A 390 -24.04 2.82 -3.87
N LEU A 391 -24.50 2.03 -2.91
CA LEU A 391 -25.87 1.78 -2.50
C LEU A 391 -26.25 2.54 -1.21
N GLY A 392 -25.45 3.50 -0.74
CA GLY A 392 -25.74 4.29 0.48
C GLY A 392 -27.20 4.78 0.59
N PRO A 393 -27.78 5.40 -0.45
CA PRO A 393 -29.17 5.84 -0.46
C PRO A 393 -30.19 4.71 -0.28
N ILE A 394 -29.89 3.52 -0.83
CA ILE A 394 -30.74 2.34 -0.69
C ILE A 394 -30.76 1.89 0.77
N PHE A 395 -29.65 1.94 1.51
CA PHE A 395 -29.68 1.57 2.92
C PHE A 395 -30.50 2.54 3.78
N ASN A 396 -30.51 3.84 3.47
CA ASN A 396 -31.42 4.79 4.13
C ASN A 396 -32.88 4.44 3.82
N TYR A 397 -33.18 4.11 2.57
CA TYR A 397 -34.52 3.64 2.18
C TYR A 397 -34.93 2.38 2.96
N LEU A 398 -34.06 1.37 3.02
CA LEU A 398 -34.32 0.15 3.77
C LEU A 398 -34.53 0.42 5.26
N LYS A 399 -33.77 1.35 5.86
CA LYS A 399 -33.98 1.73 7.27
C LYS A 399 -35.36 2.33 7.48
N ALA A 400 -35.79 3.25 6.61
CA ALA A 400 -37.11 3.87 6.72
C ALA A 400 -38.25 2.83 6.59
N ILE A 401 -38.05 1.80 5.77
CA ILE A 401 -38.97 0.66 5.66
C ILE A 401 -38.96 -0.19 6.93
N ASP A 402 -37.78 -0.57 7.43
CA ASP A 402 -37.63 -1.38 8.65
C ASP A 402 -38.26 -0.70 9.88
N ASP A 403 -38.16 0.62 9.96
CA ASP A 403 -38.74 1.43 11.04
C ASP A 403 -40.24 1.72 10.87
N ASN A 404 -40.84 1.37 9.73
CA ASN A 404 -42.21 1.73 9.36
C ASN A 404 -42.47 3.25 9.46
N VAL A 405 -41.55 4.07 8.94
CA VAL A 405 -41.65 5.54 8.98
C VAL A 405 -42.96 6.03 8.38
N SER A 406 -43.69 6.86 9.14
CA SER A 406 -44.89 7.56 8.71
C SER A 406 -44.57 8.72 7.78
N GLU A 407 -45.59 9.21 7.08
CA GLU A 407 -45.46 10.45 6.31
C GLU A 407 -45.44 11.64 7.28
N ASP A 408 -44.26 12.27 7.40
CA ASP A 408 -44.04 13.46 8.22
C ASP A 408 -43.55 14.60 7.33
N THR A 409 -44.03 15.81 7.60
CA THR A 409 -43.51 17.05 7.00
C THR A 409 -42.20 17.43 7.66
N ILE A 410 -41.21 17.76 6.84
CA ILE A 410 -39.88 18.20 7.27
C ILE A 410 -39.45 19.44 6.49
N PHE A 411 -38.60 20.26 7.11
CA PHE A 411 -37.99 21.41 6.47
C PHE A 411 -36.52 21.09 6.19
N ILE A 412 -36.13 21.23 4.92
CA ILE A 412 -34.76 20.97 4.46
C ILE A 412 -33.79 21.82 5.28
N ALA A 413 -32.80 21.17 5.89
CA ALA A 413 -31.75 21.85 6.61
C ALA A 413 -30.73 22.52 5.66
N ASN A 414 -29.87 23.36 6.23
CA ASN A 414 -28.74 23.91 5.49
C ASN A 414 -27.67 22.84 5.25
N TRP A 415 -27.44 22.54 3.97
CA TRP A 415 -26.44 21.63 3.47
C TRP A 415 -25.60 22.31 2.40
N ALA A 416 -24.28 22.09 2.41
CA ALA A 416 -23.39 22.57 1.35
C ALA A 416 -23.74 22.04 -0.06
N THR A 417 -24.63 21.05 -0.15
CA THR A 417 -25.12 20.46 -1.41
C THR A 417 -26.51 20.91 -1.82
N ASN A 418 -27.12 21.85 -1.08
CA ASN A 418 -28.39 22.45 -1.46
C ASN A 418 -28.34 23.00 -2.89
N ASN A 419 -29.49 22.97 -3.56
CA ASN A 419 -29.64 23.45 -4.92
C ASN A 419 -31.04 24.05 -5.13
N LYS A 420 -31.38 24.41 -6.38
CA LYS A 420 -32.69 25.01 -6.71
C LYS A 420 -33.90 24.13 -6.34
N LEU A 421 -33.74 22.80 -6.32
CA LEU A 421 -34.80 21.86 -5.97
C LEU A 421 -34.86 21.56 -4.47
N TYR A 422 -33.74 21.60 -3.76
CA TYR A 422 -33.62 21.32 -2.34
C TYR A 422 -32.82 22.44 -1.67
N TYR A 423 -33.49 23.48 -1.18
CA TYR A 423 -32.90 24.63 -0.51
C TYR A 423 -33.37 24.71 0.95
N GLU A 424 -32.59 25.38 1.80
CA GLU A 424 -32.89 25.54 3.22
C GLU A 424 -34.29 26.11 3.45
N GLY A 425 -35.04 25.52 4.39
CA GLY A 425 -36.40 25.95 4.73
C GLY A 425 -37.46 25.50 3.72
N LYS A 426 -37.10 24.83 2.62
CA LYS A 426 -38.08 24.20 1.73
C LYS A 426 -38.78 23.05 2.46
N GLU A 427 -40.10 23.04 2.40
CA GLU A 427 -40.93 21.94 2.88
C GLU A 427 -40.83 20.71 1.95
N THR A 428 -40.71 19.53 2.52
CA THR A 428 -40.79 18.22 1.85
C THR A 428 -41.34 17.18 2.83
N THR A 429 -41.51 15.93 2.40
CA THR A 429 -41.98 14.85 3.29
C THR A 429 -41.00 13.69 3.35
N THR A 430 -41.05 12.90 4.43
CA THR A 430 -40.31 11.63 4.53
C THR A 430 -40.60 10.72 3.34
N TYR A 431 -41.83 10.72 2.82
CA TYR A 431 -42.23 10.00 1.61
C TYR A 431 -41.49 10.48 0.36
N GLU A 432 -41.43 11.79 0.11
CA GLU A 432 -40.70 12.36 -1.02
C GLU A 432 -39.20 12.05 -0.94
N LEU A 433 -38.62 12.11 0.27
CA LEU A 433 -37.23 11.73 0.50
C LEU A 433 -36.98 10.25 0.23
N MET A 434 -37.85 9.35 0.70
CA MET A 434 -37.75 7.92 0.43
C MET A 434 -37.83 7.63 -1.08
N LYS A 435 -38.76 8.27 -1.80
CA LYS A 435 -38.88 8.13 -3.26
C LYS A 435 -37.62 8.63 -3.98
N ALA A 436 -37.01 9.72 -3.50
CA ALA A 436 -35.76 10.22 -4.06
C ALA A 436 -34.59 9.24 -3.92
N MET A 437 -34.59 8.34 -2.92
CA MET A 437 -33.55 7.31 -2.77
C MET A 437 -33.55 6.28 -3.90
N LEU A 438 -34.70 6.09 -4.55
CA LEU A 438 -34.91 5.05 -5.57
C LEU A 438 -34.74 5.55 -7.01
N ASN A 439 -34.55 6.85 -7.24
CA ASN A 439 -34.49 7.42 -8.59
C ASN A 439 -33.32 8.40 -8.74
N SER A 440 -32.14 7.87 -9.05
CA SER A 440 -30.88 8.61 -9.19
C SER A 440 -30.66 9.62 -8.06
N PRO A 441 -30.54 9.12 -6.82
CA PRO A 441 -30.58 9.94 -5.60
C PRO A 441 -29.65 11.13 -5.62
N MET A 442 -30.20 12.30 -5.28
CA MET A 442 -29.44 13.53 -5.10
C MET A 442 -28.84 13.61 -3.69
N TYR A 443 -27.85 14.48 -3.53
CA TYR A 443 -27.10 14.63 -2.28
C TYR A 443 -27.98 15.09 -1.11
N THR A 444 -28.68 16.22 -1.25
CA THR A 444 -29.49 16.80 -0.17
C THR A 444 -30.54 15.84 0.37
N PRO A 445 -31.38 15.16 -0.45
CA PRO A 445 -32.32 14.17 0.07
C PRO A 445 -31.66 13.03 0.85
N SER A 446 -30.46 12.59 0.42
CA SER A 446 -29.73 11.52 1.10
C SER A 446 -29.26 11.96 2.49
N TYR A 447 -28.78 13.20 2.61
CA TYR A 447 -28.37 13.78 3.89
C TYR A 447 -29.58 14.00 4.82
N GLU A 448 -30.67 14.56 4.29
CA GLU A 448 -31.87 14.85 5.08
C GLU A 448 -32.52 13.58 5.61
N LEU A 449 -32.71 12.57 4.76
CA LEU A 449 -33.32 11.30 5.18
C LEU A 449 -32.42 10.59 6.21
N SER A 450 -31.10 10.59 5.99
CA SER A 450 -30.18 10.03 6.97
C SER A 450 -30.21 10.75 8.31
N LYS A 451 -30.36 12.07 8.32
CA LYS A 451 -30.47 12.86 9.55
C LYS A 451 -31.76 12.55 10.30
N TYR A 452 -32.86 12.34 9.57
CA TYR A 452 -34.14 11.95 10.15
C TYR A 452 -34.08 10.54 10.77
N LEU A 453 -33.47 9.58 10.07
CA LEU A 453 -33.49 8.16 10.47
C LEU A 453 -32.48 7.78 11.56
N PHE A 454 -31.41 8.55 11.73
CA PHE A 454 -30.30 8.17 12.60
C PHE A 454 -29.93 9.32 13.53
N GLU A 455 -29.76 8.98 14.81
CA GLU A 455 -29.29 9.92 15.84
C GLU A 455 -27.93 10.54 15.48
N ASN A 456 -27.04 9.73 14.89
CA ASN A 456 -25.68 10.13 14.51
C ASN A 456 -25.07 9.17 13.47
N GLY A 457 -23.91 9.56 12.94
CA GLY A 457 -23.14 8.77 11.97
C GLY A 457 -22.78 7.35 12.44
N PRO A 458 -22.24 7.16 13.65
CA PRO A 458 -21.94 5.82 14.18
C PRO A 458 -23.15 4.87 14.19
N LYS A 459 -24.33 5.34 14.58
CA LYS A 459 -25.56 4.53 14.56
C LYS A 459 -26.01 4.17 13.15
N ARG A 460 -25.81 5.06 12.19
CA ARG A 460 -26.01 4.74 10.78
C ARG A 460 -25.04 3.65 10.32
N ASP A 461 -23.75 3.81 10.62
CA ASP A 461 -22.72 2.89 10.16
C ASP A 461 -22.92 1.50 10.80
N GLU A 462 -23.34 1.43 12.07
CA GLU A 462 -23.75 0.18 12.76
C GLU A 462 -24.87 -0.54 12.01
N TYR A 463 -25.95 0.18 11.66
CA TYR A 463 -27.06 -0.39 10.89
C TYR A 463 -26.62 -0.85 9.48
N ILE A 464 -25.87 -0.02 8.75
CA ILE A 464 -25.40 -0.36 7.40
C ILE A 464 -24.51 -1.61 7.45
N ASN A 465 -23.56 -1.68 8.38
CA ASN A 465 -22.69 -2.83 8.54
C ASN A 465 -23.46 -4.10 8.88
N SER A 466 -24.46 -4.01 9.78
CA SER A 466 -25.36 -5.12 10.10
C SER A 466 -26.11 -5.63 8.86
N LYS A 467 -26.58 -4.73 7.99
CA LYS A 467 -27.25 -5.13 6.74
C LYS A 467 -26.29 -5.71 5.72
N ILE A 468 -25.07 -5.16 5.59
CA ILE A 468 -24.02 -5.71 4.73
C ILE A 468 -23.69 -7.15 5.16
N GLU A 469 -23.54 -7.40 6.45
CA GLU A 469 -23.27 -8.73 7.00
C GLU A 469 -24.46 -9.68 6.78
N HIS A 470 -25.66 -9.27 7.20
CA HIS A 470 -26.89 -10.09 7.06
C HIS A 470 -27.18 -10.49 5.61
N LEU A 471 -26.95 -9.58 4.66
CA LEU A 471 -27.14 -9.85 3.23
C LEU A 471 -25.90 -10.44 2.55
N SER A 472 -24.78 -10.61 3.29
CA SER A 472 -23.50 -11.07 2.75
C SER A 472 -23.03 -10.26 1.54
N LEU A 473 -23.08 -8.93 1.66
CA LEU A 473 -22.63 -7.97 0.65
C LEU A 473 -21.15 -7.61 0.86
N SER A 474 -20.52 -7.05 -0.17
CA SER A 474 -19.18 -6.48 -0.01
C SER A 474 -19.23 -5.16 0.76
N ASN A 475 -18.24 -4.89 1.61
CA ASN A 475 -18.13 -3.63 2.34
C ASN A 475 -17.98 -2.41 1.40
N SER A 476 -17.68 -2.62 0.11
CA SER A 476 -17.61 -1.54 -0.89
C SER A 476 -18.96 -1.00 -1.33
N VAL A 477 -20.08 -1.66 -0.99
CA VAL A 477 -21.40 -1.22 -1.46
C VAL A 477 -21.81 0.11 -0.84
N ALA A 478 -21.34 0.48 0.35
CA ALA A 478 -21.79 1.68 1.05
C ALA A 478 -20.63 2.41 1.75
N ILE A 479 -19.67 2.94 0.97
CA ILE A 479 -18.54 3.71 1.52
C ILE A 479 -18.96 5.13 1.91
N ASN A 480 -19.82 5.77 1.10
CA ASN A 480 -20.39 7.06 1.47
C ASN A 480 -21.92 7.05 1.43
N LEU A 481 -22.50 7.95 2.22
CA LEU A 481 -23.94 8.09 2.42
C LEU A 481 -24.72 8.24 1.11
N THR A 482 -24.18 9.03 0.19
CA THR A 482 -24.86 9.42 -1.04
C THR A 482 -24.74 8.38 -2.15
N GLY A 483 -23.90 7.36 -1.98
CA GLY A 483 -23.58 6.40 -3.03
C GLY A 483 -22.86 7.03 -4.23
N ARG A 484 -22.46 8.30 -4.15
CA ARG A 484 -21.87 9.02 -5.28
C ARG A 484 -20.46 8.52 -5.57
N HIS A 485 -20.11 8.44 -6.84
CA HIS A 485 -18.73 8.25 -7.26
C HIS A 485 -17.84 9.37 -6.70
N THR A 486 -16.71 8.97 -6.10
CA THR A 486 -15.63 9.89 -5.74
C THR A 486 -14.31 9.27 -6.20
N MET A 487 -13.38 10.11 -6.67
CA MET A 487 -12.05 9.62 -7.04
C MET A 487 -11.23 9.18 -5.83
N ARG A 488 -11.56 9.68 -4.63
CA ARG A 488 -10.80 9.46 -3.39
C ARG A 488 -11.20 8.19 -2.67
N GLU A 489 -12.42 7.70 -2.85
CA GLU A 489 -12.92 6.51 -2.18
C GLU A 489 -13.59 5.60 -3.19
N ARG A 490 -13.00 4.41 -3.40
CA ARG A 490 -13.53 3.39 -4.30
C ARG A 490 -14.68 2.64 -3.64
N GLN A 491 -15.83 2.68 -4.30
CA GLN A 491 -17.02 1.92 -3.94
C GLN A 491 -17.53 1.17 -5.17
N ASN A 492 -18.26 0.09 -4.93
CA ASN A 492 -18.74 -0.82 -5.97
C ASN A 492 -19.88 -1.67 -5.43
N PHE A 493 -20.85 -1.94 -6.29
CA PHE A 493 -21.81 -3.04 -6.14
C PHE A 493 -21.99 -3.76 -7.48
N THR A 494 -22.55 -4.95 -7.42
CA THR A 494 -22.75 -5.86 -8.56
C THR A 494 -24.23 -6.18 -8.77
N VAL A 495 -24.56 -6.84 -9.87
CA VAL A 495 -25.90 -7.40 -10.08
C VAL A 495 -26.28 -8.43 -9.01
N ASP A 496 -25.29 -9.16 -8.45
CA ASP A 496 -25.52 -10.13 -7.38
C ASP A 496 -25.83 -9.45 -6.04
N ASP A 497 -25.22 -8.30 -5.75
CA ASP A 497 -25.53 -7.51 -4.57
C ASP A 497 -26.98 -7.00 -4.62
N LEU A 498 -27.40 -6.48 -5.77
CA LEU A 498 -28.78 -6.05 -6.01
C LEU A 498 -29.78 -7.22 -5.96
N PHE A 499 -29.40 -8.39 -6.49
CA PHE A 499 -30.22 -9.60 -6.41
C PHE A 499 -30.47 -10.05 -4.96
N LYS A 500 -29.43 -10.00 -4.11
CA LYS A 500 -29.56 -10.31 -2.67
C LYS A 500 -30.51 -9.34 -1.96
N ILE A 501 -30.40 -8.04 -2.25
CA ILE A 501 -31.32 -7.02 -1.71
C ILE A 501 -32.75 -7.28 -2.17
N LEU A 502 -32.95 -7.54 -3.47
CA LEU A 502 -34.26 -7.86 -4.04
C LEU A 502 -34.90 -9.07 -3.34
N LYS A 503 -34.15 -10.15 -3.16
CA LYS A 503 -34.64 -11.37 -2.53
C LYS A 503 -35.09 -11.14 -1.09
N ALA A 504 -34.37 -10.30 -0.35
CA ALA A 504 -34.68 -9.98 1.04
C ALA A 504 -35.86 -8.99 1.18
N TYR A 505 -36.04 -8.08 0.22
CA TYR A 505 -36.96 -6.94 0.34
C TYR A 505 -38.05 -6.87 -0.73
N LYS A 506 -38.28 -7.92 -1.54
CA LYS A 506 -39.20 -7.93 -2.71
C LYS A 506 -40.54 -7.20 -2.48
N ASN A 507 -41.18 -7.44 -1.34
CA ASN A 507 -42.53 -6.92 -1.04
C ASN A 507 -42.55 -5.42 -0.70
N THR A 508 -41.44 -4.87 -0.21
CA THR A 508 -41.36 -3.48 0.26
C THR A 508 -40.52 -2.60 -0.68
N LEU A 509 -39.58 -3.19 -1.40
CA LEU A 509 -38.62 -2.50 -2.26
C LEU A 509 -39.29 -1.69 -3.38
N PHE A 510 -40.41 -2.19 -3.93
CA PHE A 510 -41.18 -1.53 -4.99
C PHE A 510 -42.44 -0.81 -4.49
N LYS A 511 -42.50 -0.45 -3.21
CA LYS A 511 -43.68 0.21 -2.62
C LYS A 511 -44.07 1.51 -3.34
N PHE A 512 -43.10 2.24 -3.88
CA PHE A 512 -43.31 3.58 -4.47
C PHE A 512 -43.08 3.66 -5.99
N THR A 513 -42.48 2.63 -6.58
CA THR A 513 -42.03 2.63 -7.98
C THR A 513 -41.77 1.20 -8.41
N ASN A 514 -41.94 0.91 -9.71
CA ASN A 514 -41.50 -0.34 -10.33
C ASN A 514 -40.04 -0.27 -10.81
N GLU A 515 -39.42 0.91 -10.77
CA GLU A 515 -38.05 1.16 -11.23
C GLU A 515 -37.21 1.75 -10.10
N ILE A 516 -36.11 1.10 -9.79
CA ILE A 516 -35.10 1.55 -8.85
C ILE A 516 -33.85 1.83 -9.65
N ILE A 517 -33.49 3.10 -9.78
CA ILE A 517 -32.38 3.58 -10.58
C ILE A 517 -31.37 4.24 -9.66
N ILE A 518 -30.12 3.82 -9.78
CA ILE A 518 -28.98 4.25 -9.00
C ILE A 518 -27.91 4.74 -9.97
N GLY A 519 -27.26 5.82 -9.57
CA GLY A 519 -26.20 6.43 -10.34
C GLY A 519 -26.69 7.59 -11.20
N ARG A 520 -25.74 8.42 -11.65
CA ARG A 520 -26.02 9.64 -12.42
C ARG A 520 -25.42 9.61 -13.82
N LYS A 521 -24.17 9.15 -13.92
CA LYS A 521 -23.46 9.02 -15.21
C LYS A 521 -23.74 7.66 -15.84
N TYR A 522 -23.74 6.61 -15.03
CA TYR A 522 -24.08 5.27 -15.43
C TYR A 522 -25.25 4.79 -14.58
N ASN A 523 -26.27 4.27 -15.24
CA ASN A 523 -27.48 3.78 -14.60
C ASN A 523 -27.28 2.32 -14.20
N SER A 524 -27.63 2.03 -12.95
CA SER A 524 -27.67 0.68 -12.38
C SER A 524 -28.94 0.54 -11.58
N GLY A 525 -29.40 -0.68 -11.31
CA GLY A 525 -30.56 -0.87 -10.45
C GLY A 525 -31.42 -2.04 -10.84
N ILE A 526 -32.72 -1.94 -10.53
CA ILE A 526 -33.69 -3.02 -10.67
C ILE A 526 -34.97 -2.46 -11.27
N ILE A 527 -35.49 -3.09 -12.33
CA ILE A 527 -36.80 -2.78 -12.91
C ILE A 527 -37.68 -4.02 -12.79
N LYS A 528 -38.87 -3.84 -12.22
CA LYS A 528 -39.95 -4.82 -12.19
C LYS A 528 -40.84 -4.64 -13.41
N ASP A 529 -41.03 -5.70 -14.18
CA ASP A 529 -41.93 -5.73 -15.33
C ASP A 529 -42.79 -7.00 -15.28
N LYS A 530 -44.09 -6.82 -15.00
CA LYS A 530 -45.06 -7.90 -14.76
C LYS A 530 -44.50 -8.93 -13.77
N ASP A 531 -44.19 -10.14 -14.26
CA ASP A 531 -43.75 -11.31 -13.50
C ASP A 531 -42.22 -11.50 -13.55
N LYS A 532 -41.48 -10.47 -13.99
CA LYS A 532 -40.02 -10.51 -14.16
C LYS A 532 -39.34 -9.31 -13.52
N PHE A 533 -38.06 -9.48 -13.22
CA PHE A 533 -37.17 -8.41 -12.78
C PHE A 533 -35.93 -8.39 -13.67
N ILE A 534 -35.50 -7.19 -14.07
CA ILE A 534 -34.18 -6.97 -14.67
C ILE A 534 -33.29 -6.21 -13.71
N ILE A 535 -32.15 -6.80 -13.38
CA ILE A 535 -31.14 -6.22 -12.50
C ILE A 535 -29.92 -5.90 -13.35
N PHE A 536 -29.39 -4.69 -13.25
CA PHE A 536 -28.34 -4.23 -14.16
C PHE A 536 -27.35 -3.27 -13.49
N THR A 537 -26.15 -3.20 -14.06
CA THR A 537 -25.08 -2.30 -13.62
C THR A 537 -24.45 -1.57 -14.80
N SER A 538 -24.12 -0.29 -14.59
CA SER A 538 -23.22 0.53 -15.41
C SER A 538 -23.66 0.80 -16.86
N TYR A 539 -24.95 1.08 -17.10
CA TYR A 539 -25.48 1.44 -18.42
C TYR A 539 -25.52 2.95 -18.64
N PRO A 540 -24.88 3.51 -19.69
CA PRO A 540 -24.94 4.95 -19.95
C PRO A 540 -26.36 5.42 -20.35
N ASN A 541 -27.15 4.54 -20.97
CA ASN A 541 -28.51 4.83 -21.39
C ASN A 541 -29.48 3.76 -20.87
N LEU A 542 -30.49 4.20 -20.10
CA LEU A 542 -31.50 3.33 -19.51
C LEU A 542 -32.41 2.66 -20.57
N ASN A 543 -32.58 3.27 -21.74
CA ASN A 543 -33.40 2.68 -22.80
C ASN A 543 -32.79 1.38 -23.36
N GLU A 544 -31.46 1.25 -23.33
CA GLU A 544 -30.78 0.03 -23.77
C GLU A 544 -31.18 -1.18 -22.94
N ILE A 545 -31.37 -0.99 -21.63
CA ILE A 545 -31.79 -2.07 -20.73
C ILE A 545 -33.30 -2.30 -20.78
N LYS A 546 -34.11 -1.24 -20.89
CA LYS A 546 -35.57 -1.36 -21.01
C LYS A 546 -35.98 -2.11 -22.29
N ASN A 547 -35.27 -1.91 -23.39
CA ASN A 547 -35.51 -2.64 -24.64
C ASN A 547 -35.26 -4.16 -24.52
N LYS A 548 -34.52 -4.63 -23.50
CA LYS A 548 -34.36 -6.07 -23.23
C LYS A 548 -35.61 -6.71 -22.63
N LEU A 549 -36.47 -5.93 -21.97
CA LEU A 549 -37.77 -6.39 -21.48
C LEU A 549 -38.81 -6.48 -22.62
N ASN A 550 -38.79 -5.52 -23.55
CA ASN A 550 -39.79 -5.42 -24.62
C ASN A 550 -39.60 -6.38 -25.81
N ASN A 551 -38.41 -6.98 -25.97
CA ASN A 551 -38.07 -7.83 -27.11
C ASN A 551 -38.41 -9.33 -26.91
N LYS A 552 -39.28 -9.68 -25.96
CA LYS A 552 -39.74 -11.07 -25.75
C LYS A 552 -41.19 -11.16 -25.32
#